data_AF-A0A2V9QRL2-F1
#
_entry.id   AF-A0A2V9QRL2-F1
#
_cell.length_a   1.000
_cell.length_b   1.000
_cell.length_c   1.000
_cell.angle_alpha   90.00
_cell.angle_beta   90.00
_cell.angle_gamma   90.00
#
_symmetry.space_group_name_H-M   'P 1'
#
loop_
_entity.id
_entity.type
_entity.pdbx_description
1 polymer ?
#
loop_
_entity_poly.entity_id
_entity_poly.type
_entity_poly.pdbx_seq_one_letter_code
_entity_poly.pdbx_strand_id
1 'polypeptide(L)'
;MAARKDQTQGFARDKGFTYYVYMNITLSLDEKLVKELRKLAVDRDTTLTGLVRDYLEKVAAENTTSGRKRREIEALRRTFEQFHRKLGPRTWKREDLYERS
;
A
#
# COMPACT_ATOMS: atom_id res chain seq x y z
N MET A 1 24.56 -21.12 32.34
CA MET A 1 24.88 -21.20 30.90
C MET A 1 23.86 -22.10 30.22
N ALA A 2 22.93 -21.53 29.45
CA ALA A 2 22.14 -22.26 28.45
C ALA A 2 21.57 -21.22 27.47
N ALA A 3 22.09 -21.25 26.25
CA ALA A 3 21.73 -20.36 25.16
C ALA A 3 20.35 -20.71 24.60
N ARG A 4 19.46 -19.72 24.47
CA ARG A 4 18.38 -19.76 23.47
C ARG A 4 18.71 -18.71 22.41
N LYS A 5 19.19 -19.18 21.26
CA LYS A 5 19.32 -18.38 20.05
C LYS A 5 17.91 -18.07 19.56
N ASP A 6 17.57 -16.80 19.56
CA ASP A 6 16.43 -16.25 18.83
C ASP A 6 16.66 -16.49 17.34
N GLN A 7 15.95 -17.48 16.80
CA GLN A 7 15.83 -17.72 15.37
C GLN A 7 14.52 -17.10 14.89
N THR A 8 14.52 -15.77 14.74
CA THR A 8 13.57 -15.09 13.86
C THR A 8 14.27 -14.84 12.52
N GLN A 9 14.45 -15.92 11.76
CA GLN A 9 14.96 -15.84 10.40
C GLN A 9 14.00 -16.51 9.42
N GLY A 10 13.46 -15.70 8.52
CA GLY A 10 12.92 -16.15 7.24
C GLY A 10 11.45 -15.80 7.01
N PHE A 11 11.17 -14.55 6.66
CA PHE A 11 10.03 -14.26 5.78
C PHE A 11 10.35 -14.85 4.40
N ALA A 12 10.09 -16.15 4.28
CA ALA A 12 10.31 -16.89 3.06
C ALA A 12 9.22 -16.57 2.05
N ARG A 13 9.64 -15.87 0.98
CA ARG A 13 9.32 -16.12 -0.43
C ARG A 13 7.84 -16.10 -0.83
N ASP A 14 7.51 -15.04 -1.56
CA ASP A 14 6.55 -15.02 -2.67
C ASP A 14 6.42 -16.40 -3.33
N LYS A 15 5.33 -17.09 -3.03
CA LYS A 15 4.81 -18.17 -3.86
C LYS A 15 3.36 -17.83 -4.14
N GLY A 16 3.07 -17.56 -5.40
CA GLY A 16 1.73 -17.33 -5.90
C GLY A 16 0.81 -18.46 -5.50
N PHE A 17 -0.13 -18.15 -4.62
CA PHE A 17 -1.31 -18.97 -4.41
C PHE A 17 -2.43 -18.35 -5.26
N THR A 18 -2.66 -18.91 -6.45
CA THR A 18 -3.75 -18.51 -7.36
C THR A 18 -5.09 -19.08 -6.92
N TYR A 19 -5.39 -19.04 -5.62
CA TYR A 19 -6.72 -19.29 -5.08
C TYR A 19 -7.04 -18.16 -4.09
N TYR A 20 -8.01 -17.31 -4.46
CA TYR A 20 -8.60 -16.35 -3.54
C TYR A 20 -9.32 -17.15 -2.44
N VAL A 21 -8.65 -17.39 -1.32
CA VAL A 21 -9.32 -17.92 -0.13
C VAL A 21 -10.04 -16.74 0.53
N TYR A 22 -11.37 -16.77 0.50
CA TYR A 22 -12.17 -15.82 1.27
C TYR A 22 -11.87 -16.01 2.76
N MET A 23 -11.42 -14.94 3.42
CA MET A 23 -11.18 -14.93 4.86
C MET A 23 -12.40 -14.34 5.56
N ASN A 24 -12.94 -15.06 6.54
CA ASN A 24 -14.03 -14.57 7.37
C ASN A 24 -13.47 -13.72 8.52
N ILE A 25 -14.08 -12.56 8.74
CA ILE A 25 -13.76 -11.68 9.85
C ILE A 25 -14.98 -11.55 10.76
N THR A 26 -14.77 -11.65 12.06
CA THR A 26 -15.80 -11.36 13.07
C THR A 26 -15.59 -9.95 13.58
N LEU A 27 -16.62 -9.13 13.55
CA LEU A 27 -16.58 -7.72 13.98
C LEU A 27 -17.67 -7.48 15.02
N SER A 28 -17.27 -6.93 16.16
CA SER A 28 -18.21 -6.46 17.18
C SER A 28 -18.53 -4.99 16.94
N LEU A 29 -19.81 -4.67 16.78
CA LEU A 29 -20.32 -3.31 16.57
C LEU A 29 -21.40 -2.99 17.60
N ASP A 30 -21.59 -1.70 17.87
CA ASP A 30 -22.68 -1.22 18.71
C ASP A 30 -24.06 -1.57 18.10
N GLU A 31 -25.01 -1.97 18.93
CA GLU A 31 -26.33 -2.42 18.48
C GLU A 31 -27.10 -1.31 17.75
N LYS A 32 -27.00 -0.06 18.20
CA LYS A 32 -27.69 1.08 17.56
C LYS A 32 -27.11 1.32 16.17
N LEU A 33 -25.78 1.23 16.05
CA LEU A 33 -25.10 1.36 14.77
C LEU A 33 -25.54 0.25 13.79
N VAL A 34 -25.66 -1.00 14.26
CA VAL A 34 -26.12 -2.11 13.42
C VAL A 34 -27.56 -1.88 12.92
N LYS A 35 -28.45 -1.34 13.77
CA LYS A 35 -29.84 -1.04 13.38
C LYS A 35 -29.91 0.04 12.29
N GLU A 36 -29.18 1.13 12.47
CA GLU A 36 -29.11 2.21 11.48
C GLU A 36 -28.53 1.73 10.14
N LEU A 37 -27.42 0.98 10.18
CA LEU A 37 -26.79 0.46 8.96
C LEU A 37 -27.65 -0.58 8.24
N ARG A 38 -28.45 -1.39 8.96
CA ARG A 38 -29.40 -2.31 8.34
C ARG A 38 -30.52 -1.58 7.64
N LYS A 39 -31.06 -0.52 8.23
CA LYS A 39 -32.06 0.33 7.59
C LYS A 39 -31.49 0.93 6.30
N LEU A 40 -30.29 1.51 6.38
CA LEU A 40 -29.59 2.06 5.22
C LEU A 40 -29.30 1.01 4.14
N ALA A 41 -28.97 -0.22 4.54
CA ALA A 41 -28.71 -1.31 3.62
C ALA A 41 -29.98 -1.68 2.82
N VAL A 42 -31.14 -1.73 3.50
CA VAL A 42 -32.43 -1.95 2.84
C VAL A 42 -32.75 -0.82 1.87
N ASP A 43 -32.58 0.44 2.28
CA ASP A 43 -32.84 1.60 1.44
C ASP A 43 -31.96 1.64 0.17
N ARG A 44 -30.84 0.90 0.16
CA ARG A 44 -29.88 0.83 -0.94
C ARG A 44 -29.83 -0.54 -1.63
N ASP A 45 -30.80 -1.41 -1.37
CA ASP A 45 -30.87 -2.78 -1.90
C ASP A 45 -29.56 -3.58 -1.71
N THR A 46 -28.90 -3.41 -0.56
CA THR A 46 -27.64 -4.07 -0.22
C THR A 46 -27.72 -4.73 1.15
N THR A 47 -26.61 -5.31 1.60
CA THR A 47 -26.49 -5.93 2.91
C THR A 47 -25.48 -5.18 3.77
N LEU A 48 -25.57 -5.32 5.09
CA LEU A 48 -24.56 -4.79 6.01
C LEU A 48 -23.15 -5.28 5.65
N THR A 49 -23.02 -6.56 5.32
CA THR A 49 -21.75 -7.16 4.88
C THR A 49 -21.27 -6.58 3.55
N GLY A 50 -22.19 -6.29 2.62
CA GLY A 50 -21.89 -5.58 1.37
C GLY A 50 -21.34 -4.18 1.63
N LEU A 51 -22.00 -3.39 2.48
CA LEU A 51 -21.53 -2.05 2.85
C LEU A 51 -20.13 -2.07 3.48
N VAL A 52 -19.88 -3.03 4.39
CA VAL A 52 -18.56 -3.19 5.01
C VAL A 52 -17.51 -3.59 3.99
N ARG A 53 -17.83 -4.53 3.09
CA ARG A 53 -16.94 -4.96 2.01
C ARG A 53 -16.56 -3.76 1.12
N ASP A 54 -17.55 -3.05 0.61
CA ASP A 54 -17.35 -1.92 -0.31
C ASP A 54 -16.50 -0.82 0.35
N TYR A 55 -16.73 -0.55 1.64
CA TYR A 55 -15.94 0.42 2.38
C TYR A 55 -14.49 -0.02 2.52
N LEU A 56 -14.23 -1.28 2.91
CA LEU A 56 -12.87 -1.80 3.06
C LEU A 56 -12.13 -1.86 1.72
N GLU A 57 -12.82 -2.19 0.63
CA GLU A 57 -12.24 -2.18 -0.72
C GLU A 57 -11.83 -0.77 -1.15
N LYS A 58 -12.66 0.24 -0.87
CA LYS A 58 -12.31 1.65 -1.13
C LYS A 58 -11.09 2.09 -0.32
N VAL A 59 -11.06 1.79 0.98
CA VAL A 59 -9.91 2.11 1.84
C VAL A 59 -8.63 1.43 1.35
N ALA A 60 -8.72 0.18 0.89
CA ALA A 60 -7.58 -0.54 0.31
C ALA A 60 -7.14 0.06 -1.03
N ALA A 61 -8.07 0.44 -1.91
CA ALA A 61 -7.79 1.11 -3.18
C ALA A 61 -7.10 2.46 -2.97
N GLU A 62 -7.56 3.24 -2.01
CA GLU A 62 -6.94 4.52 -1.62
C GLU A 62 -5.52 4.30 -1.07
N ASN A 63 -5.32 3.30 -0.21
CA ASN A 63 -4.00 2.97 0.35
C ASN A 63 -3.03 2.39 -0.68
N THR A 64 -3.49 1.61 -1.65
CA THR A 64 -2.62 1.10 -2.73
C THR A 64 -2.21 2.22 -3.69
N THR A 65 -3.14 3.11 -4.03
CA THR A 65 -2.87 4.28 -4.88
C THR A 65 -1.92 5.27 -4.20
N SER A 66 -2.20 5.62 -2.94
CA SER A 66 -1.35 6.52 -2.15
C SER A 66 -0.03 5.85 -1.76
N GLY A 67 -0.01 4.56 -1.47
CA GLY A 67 1.18 3.78 -1.16
C GLY A 67 2.11 3.63 -2.35
N ARG A 68 1.58 3.41 -3.56
CA ARG A 68 2.39 3.44 -4.80
C ARG A 68 3.00 4.82 -5.02
N LYS A 69 2.18 5.87 -4.97
CA LYS A 69 2.65 7.26 -5.14
C LYS A 69 3.69 7.63 -4.08
N ARG A 70 3.50 7.21 -2.83
CA ARG A 70 4.46 7.46 -1.74
C ARG A 70 5.77 6.71 -1.95
N ARG A 71 5.72 5.45 -2.40
CA ARG A 71 6.92 4.67 -2.77
C ARG A 71 7.67 5.30 -3.94
N GLU A 72 6.97 5.78 -4.95
CA GLU A 72 7.57 6.45 -6.11
C GLU A 72 8.23 7.78 -5.71
N ILE A 73 7.58 8.58 -4.87
CA ILE A 73 8.15 9.82 -4.31
C ILE A 73 9.38 9.51 -3.45
N GLU A 74 9.33 8.48 -2.63
CA GLU A 74 10.45 8.09 -1.78
C GLU A 74 11.62 7.56 -2.60
N ALA A 75 11.36 6.76 -3.63
CA ALA A 75 12.38 6.30 -4.58
C ALA A 75 13.02 7.47 -5.33
N LEU A 76 12.22 8.44 -5.77
CA LEU A 76 12.71 9.66 -6.43
C LEU A 76 13.57 10.49 -5.47
N ARG A 77 13.12 10.66 -4.22
CA ARG A 77 13.86 11.39 -3.20
C ARG A 77 15.20 10.74 -2.88
N ARG A 78 15.24 9.41 -2.71
CA ARG A 78 16.49 8.65 -2.53
C ARG A 78 17.42 8.82 -3.73
N THR A 79 16.88 8.86 -4.95
CA THR A 79 17.65 9.12 -6.17
C THR A 79 18.25 10.54 -6.15
N PHE A 80 17.47 11.57 -5.82
CA PHE A 80 18.01 12.92 -5.67
C PHE A 80 19.07 13.02 -4.56
N GLU A 81 18.83 12.41 -3.40
CA GLU A 81 19.81 12.35 -2.30
C GLU A 81 21.08 11.58 -2.68
N GLN A 82 21.00 10.57 -3.56
CA GLN A 82 22.18 9.85 -4.04
C GLN A 82 22.94 10.61 -5.15
N PHE A 83 22.21 11.28 -6.05
CA PHE A 83 22.76 11.88 -7.26
C PHE A 83 22.90 13.42 -7.21
N HIS A 84 22.58 14.07 -6.08
CA HIS A 84 22.81 15.50 -5.90
C HIS A 84 24.32 15.80 -5.84
N ARG A 85 24.94 15.95 -7.00
CA ARG A 85 26.24 16.62 -7.09
C ARG A 85 26.01 18.12 -7.15
N LYS A 86 26.90 18.89 -6.51
CA LYS A 86 26.96 20.35 -6.70
C LYS A 86 27.23 20.60 -8.18
N LEU A 87 26.18 20.90 -8.93
CA LEU A 87 26.29 21.38 -10.30
C LEU A 87 26.97 22.75 -10.19
N GLY A 88 28.24 22.81 -10.59
CA GLY A 88 28.97 24.08 -10.71
C GLY A 88 28.31 25.01 -11.74
N PRO A 89 28.88 26.19 -12.01
CA PRO A 89 28.33 27.11 -13.01
C PRO A 89 28.06 26.35 -14.32
N ARG A 90 26.79 26.32 -14.71
CA ARG A 90 26.21 25.34 -15.64
C ARG A 90 26.55 25.75 -17.07
N THR A 91 27.54 25.12 -17.68
CA THR A 91 28.01 25.44 -19.05
C THR A 91 27.60 24.43 -20.12
N TRP A 92 26.78 23.42 -19.78
CA TRP A 92 26.40 22.38 -20.73
C TRP A 92 25.45 22.93 -21.81
N LYS A 93 25.89 22.87 -23.05
CA LYS A 93 25.06 23.04 -24.24
C LYS A 93 24.42 21.70 -24.61
N ARG A 94 23.28 21.74 -25.30
CA ARG A 94 22.54 20.54 -25.72
C ARG A 94 23.39 19.62 -26.61
N GLU A 95 24.30 20.21 -27.36
CA GLU A 95 25.27 19.55 -28.23
C GLU A 95 26.21 18.61 -27.43
N ASP A 96 26.61 19.03 -26.23
CA ASP A 96 27.55 18.30 -25.35
C ASP A 96 26.95 17.00 -24.77
N LEU A 97 25.63 16.81 -24.86
CA LEU A 97 24.93 15.64 -24.30
C LEU A 97 25.00 14.42 -25.23
N TYR A 98 25.33 14.61 -26.51
CA TYR A 98 25.35 13.55 -27.51
C TYR A 98 26.75 12.94 -27.72
N GLU A 99 27.79 13.52 -27.12
CA GLU A 99 29.14 12.99 -27.19
C GLU A 99 29.24 11.76 -26.27
N ARG A 100 29.03 10.58 -26.85
CA ARG A 100 29.23 9.29 -26.17
C ARG A 100 30.72 8.98 -26.10
N SER A 101 31.28 8.98 -24.89
CA SER A 101 32.51 8.23 -24.55
C SER A 101 32.18 6.76 -24.31
#